data_AF-A0ABC8JR33-F1
#
_entry.id   AF-A0ABC8JR33-F1
#
_cell.length_a   1.000
_cell.length_b   1.000
_cell.length_c   1.000
_cell.angle_alpha   90.00
_cell.angle_beta   90.00
_cell.angle_gamma   90.00
#
_symmetry.space_group_name_H-M   'P 1'
#
loop_
_entity.id
_entity.type
_entity.pdbx_description
1 polymer ?
#
loop_
_entity_poly.entity_id
_entity_poly.type
_entity_poly.pdbx_seq_one_letter_code
_entity_poly.pdbx_strand_id
1 'polypeptide(L)'
;MVYMKSITKYGNMGLAEHKDSHGAPLCPCRQYDDKAAEVGQGFWNCPCVPMRERKECHCMLFLTPDNDFAGKDQTITSDEIKETTAHM
;
A
#
# COMPACT_ATOMS: atom_id res chain seq x y z
N MET A 1 4.34 1.34 13.86
CA MET A 1 3.84 0.63 12.66
C MET A 1 5.01 -0.12 12.09
N VAL A 2 4.83 -1.35 11.69
CA VAL A 2 5.88 -2.26 11.24
C VAL A 2 5.47 -2.82 9.89
N TYR A 3 6.46 -3.05 9.02
CA TYR A 3 6.20 -3.54 7.67
C TYR A 3 6.26 -5.06 7.63
N MET A 4 5.36 -5.68 6.86
CA MET A 4 5.55 -7.04 6.39
C MET A 4 6.30 -6.98 5.06
N LYS A 5 7.60 -7.27 5.05
CA LYS A 5 8.50 -7.05 3.90
C LYS A 5 8.04 -7.68 2.59
N SER A 6 7.39 -8.84 2.62
CA SER A 6 6.92 -9.53 1.41
C SER A 6 5.73 -8.81 0.75
N ILE A 7 4.81 -8.22 1.54
CA ILE A 7 3.56 -7.63 1.02
C ILE A 7 3.67 -6.11 0.84
N THR A 8 4.53 -5.47 1.64
CA THR A 8 4.89 -4.05 1.53
C THR A 8 5.34 -3.68 0.11
N LYS A 9 6.00 -4.60 -0.59
CA LYS A 9 6.54 -4.38 -1.94
C LYS A 9 5.46 -4.35 -3.02
N TYR A 10 4.53 -5.32 -3.01
CA TYR A 10 3.40 -5.33 -3.95
C TYR A 10 2.44 -4.16 -3.70
N GLY A 11 2.24 -3.80 -2.42
CA GLY A 11 1.51 -2.59 -2.06
C GLY A 11 2.14 -1.33 -2.65
N ASN A 12 3.46 -1.17 -2.53
CA ASN A 12 4.18 0.00 -3.07
C ASN A 12 4.14 0.07 -4.61
N MET A 13 4.27 -1.07 -5.31
CA MET A 13 4.20 -1.09 -6.78
C MET A 13 2.81 -0.70 -7.29
N GLY A 14 1.74 -1.30 -6.75
CA GLY A 14 0.39 -0.95 -7.17
C GLY A 14 -0.01 0.50 -6.83
N LEU A 15 0.52 1.04 -5.74
CA LEU A 15 0.37 2.46 -5.41
C LEU A 15 1.10 3.37 -6.40
N ALA A 16 2.30 2.97 -6.85
CA ALA A 16 3.04 3.70 -7.88
C ALA A 16 2.32 3.67 -9.23
N GLU A 17 1.85 2.50 -9.67
CA GLU A 17 1.11 2.35 -10.93
C GLU A 17 -0.18 3.18 -10.95
N HIS A 18 -0.94 3.19 -9.86
CA HIS A 18 -2.13 4.04 -9.74
C HIS A 18 -1.79 5.53 -9.69
N LYS A 19 -0.66 5.92 -9.09
CA LYS A 19 -0.19 7.30 -9.14
C LYS A 19 0.17 7.73 -10.56
N ASP A 20 0.83 6.87 -11.32
CA ASP A 20 1.21 7.17 -12.70
C ASP A 20 -0.01 7.19 -13.63
N SER A 21 -0.97 6.27 -13.43
CA SER A 21 -2.16 6.14 -14.28
C SER A 21 -3.28 7.14 -13.95
N HIS A 22 -3.45 7.49 -12.67
CA HIS A 22 -4.59 8.27 -12.18
C HIS A 22 -4.20 9.55 -11.42
N GLY A 23 -2.90 9.83 -11.28
CA GLY A 23 -2.37 11.02 -10.60
C GLY A 23 -2.32 10.92 -9.07
N ALA A 24 -2.91 9.88 -8.47
CA ALA A 24 -2.90 9.67 -7.02
C ALA A 24 -2.71 8.18 -6.66
N PRO A 25 -2.07 7.88 -5.52
CA PRO A 25 -1.79 6.51 -5.11
C PRO A 25 -3.04 5.83 -4.54
N LEU A 26 -3.98 5.48 -5.42
CA LEU A 26 -5.21 4.79 -5.05
C LEU A 26 -4.89 3.39 -4.51
N CYS A 27 -5.54 2.95 -3.44
CA CYS A 27 -5.29 1.65 -2.80
C CYS A 27 -5.43 0.49 -3.81
N PRO A 28 -4.38 -0.30 -4.10
CA PRO A 28 -4.40 -1.30 -5.17
C PRO A 28 -5.14 -2.59 -4.80
N CYS A 29 -5.35 -2.86 -3.52
CA CYS A 29 -5.97 -4.10 -3.03
C CYS A 29 -7.51 -4.06 -3.06
N ARG A 30 -8.12 -3.16 -3.83
CA ARG A 30 -9.58 -3.04 -3.94
C ARG A 30 -10.01 -2.88 -5.39
N GLN A 31 -11.21 -3.36 -5.68
CA GLN A 31 -11.88 -3.12 -6.94
C GLN A 31 -12.68 -1.81 -6.84
N TYR A 32 -12.66 -1.04 -7.91
CA TYR A 32 -13.37 0.23 -8.03
C TYR A 32 -14.17 0.20 -9.33
N ASP A 33 -15.40 0.72 -9.30
CA ASP A 33 -16.22 0.88 -10.51
C ASP A 33 -15.71 2.07 -11.35
N ASP A 34 -15.37 3.18 -10.68
CA ASP A 34 -14.75 4.36 -11.29
C ASP A 34 -13.53 4.81 -10.49
N LYS A 35 -12.34 4.45 -10.97
CA LYS A 35 -11.07 4.83 -10.33
C LYS A 35 -10.84 6.34 -10.34
N ALA A 36 -11.30 7.07 -11.36
CA ALA A 36 -11.07 8.51 -11.47
C ALA A 36 -11.93 9.29 -10.45
N ALA A 37 -13.20 8.90 -10.29
CA ALA A 37 -14.08 9.46 -9.27
C ALA A 37 -13.52 9.23 -7.85
N GLU A 38 -13.03 8.02 -7.58
CA GLU A 38 -12.49 7.62 -6.28
C GLU A 38 -11.18 8.35 -5.94
N VAL A 39 -10.32 8.56 -6.94
CA VAL A 39 -9.15 9.44 -6.80
C VAL A 39 -9.56 10.87 -6.45
N GLY A 40 -10.60 11.39 -7.11
CA GLY A 40 -11.15 12.73 -6.84
C GLY A 40 -11.75 12.86 -5.43
N GLN A 41 -12.43 11.84 -4.93
CA GLN A 41 -12.95 11.83 -3.55
C GLN A 41 -11.84 11.68 -2.51
N GLY A 42 -10.79 10.91 -2.84
CA GLY A 42 -9.60 10.76 -2.01
C GLY A 42 -9.77 9.93 -0.74
N PHE A 43 -10.91 9.25 -0.55
CA PHE A 43 -11.12 8.36 0.59
C PHE A 43 -10.10 7.22 0.60
N TRP A 44 -9.80 6.67 -0.58
CA TRP A 44 -8.95 5.51 -0.77
C TRP A 44 -7.56 5.83 -1.31
N ASN A 45 -7.23 7.12 -1.45
CA ASN A 45 -5.88 7.54 -1.75
C ASN A 45 -4.99 7.26 -0.53
N CYS A 46 -3.87 6.59 -0.74
CA CYS A 46 -2.96 6.22 0.33
C CYS A 46 -2.28 7.48 0.92
N PRO A 47 -2.24 7.65 2.26
CA PRO A 47 -2.89 6.81 3.28
C PRO A 47 -4.42 7.00 3.34
N CYS A 48 -5.17 5.92 3.19
CA CYS A 48 -6.64 5.95 3.12
C CYS A 48 -7.28 6.35 4.46
N VAL A 49 -8.57 6.69 4.45
CA VAL A 49 -9.30 7.10 5.67
C VAL A 49 -9.21 6.05 6.80
N PRO A 50 -9.44 4.73 6.59
CA PRO A 50 -9.28 3.73 7.63
C PRO A 50 -7.87 3.69 8.23
N MET A 51 -6.85 3.89 7.39
CA MET A 51 -5.47 3.94 7.84
C MET A 51 -5.21 5.19 8.71
N ARG A 52 -5.73 6.35 8.31
CA ARG A 52 -5.56 7.62 9.04
C ARG A 52 -6.28 7.63 10.38
N GLU A 53 -7.48 7.08 10.43
CA GLU A 53 -8.34 7.15 11.63
C GLU A 53 -8.12 5.98 12.59
N ARG A 54 -7.95 4.76 12.05
CA ARG A 54 -7.93 3.52 12.85
C ARG A 54 -6.64 2.72 12.74
N LYS A 55 -5.68 3.16 11.91
CA LYS A 55 -4.44 2.41 11.59
C LYS A 55 -4.71 1.04 10.97
N GLU A 56 -5.83 0.93 10.25
CA GLU A 56 -6.24 -0.28 9.55
C GLU A 56 -5.76 -0.23 8.09
N CYS A 57 -4.80 -1.08 7.74
CA CYS A 57 -4.29 -1.20 6.37
C CYS A 57 -4.62 -2.58 5.79
N HIS A 58 -5.64 -2.65 4.93
CA HIS A 58 -5.99 -3.90 4.25
C HIS A 58 -4.85 -4.44 3.36
N CYS A 59 -4.05 -3.54 2.79
CA CYS A 59 -2.89 -3.91 1.96
C CYS A 59 -1.76 -4.56 2.77
N MET A 60 -1.85 -4.63 4.10
CA MET A 60 -0.77 -5.05 5.00
C MET A 60 0.55 -4.29 4.79
N LEU A 61 0.45 -3.08 4.22
CA LEU A 61 1.58 -2.17 4.05
C LEU A 61 1.95 -1.57 5.41
N PHE A 62 0.97 -1.15 6.19
CA PHE A 62 1.20 -0.63 7.53
C PHE A 62 0.53 -1.54 8.55
N LEU A 63 1.33 -2.30 9.30
CA LEU A 63 0.81 -3.16 10.35
C LEU A 63 1.03 -2.53 11.72
N THR A 64 0.09 -2.78 12.63
CA THR A 64 0.28 -2.50 14.04
C THR A 64 1.25 -3.53 14.65
N PRO A 65 2.02 -3.18 15.71
CA PRO A 65 3.02 -4.09 16.27
C PRO A 65 2.46 -5.38 16.87
N ASP A 66 1.18 -5.39 17.19
CA ASP A 66 0.40 -6.52 17.71
C ASP A 66 -0.16 -7.43 16.61
N ASN A 67 0.02 -7.09 15.33
CA ASN A 67 -0.42 -7.93 14.23
C ASN A 67 0.51 -9.15 14.06
N ASP A 68 -0.05 -10.35 13.91
CA ASP A 68 0.73 -11.60 13.79
C ASP A 68 1.71 -11.61 12.60
N PHE A 69 1.45 -10.81 11.57
CA PHE A 69 2.28 -10.69 10.37
C PHE A 69 3.26 -9.51 10.43
N ALA A 70 3.26 -8.75 11.53
CA ALA A 70 4.15 -7.63 11.73
C ALA A 70 5.61 -8.08 11.83
N GLY A 71 6.45 -7.59 10.92
CA GLY A 71 7.90 -7.67 11.07
C GLY A 71 8.42 -6.75 12.18
N LYS A 72 9.75 -6.65 12.29
CA LYS A 72 10.41 -5.64 13.15
C LYS A 72 10.94 -4.44 12.38
N ASP A 73 10.94 -4.54 11.05
CA ASP A 73 11.57 -3.56 10.19
C ASP A 73 10.61 -2.42 9.82
N GLN A 74 11.14 -1.20 9.83
CA GLN A 74 10.47 0.02 9.37
C GLN A 74 11.09 0.57 8.06
N THR A 75 12.00 -0.19 7.46
CA THR A 75 12.78 0.24 6.30
C THR A 75 12.72 -0.83 5.24
N ILE A 76 12.61 -0.38 3.99
CA ILE A 76 12.70 -1.22 2.81
C ILE A 76 13.62 -0.55 1.81
N THR A 77 14.63 -1.26 1.34
CA THR A 77 15.59 -0.72 0.38
C THR A 77 15.06 -0.84 -1.04
N SER A 78 15.58 -0.01 -1.95
CA SER A 78 15.21 -0.11 -3.37
C SER A 78 15.64 -1.45 -3.98
N ASP A 79 16.73 -2.04 -3.51
CA ASP A 79 17.21 -3.34 -3.97
C ASP A 79 16.29 -4.46 -3.51
N GLU A 80 15.85 -4.41 -2.25
CA GLU A 80 14.81 -5.31 -1.75
C GLU A 80 13.55 -5.21 -2.61
N ILE A 81 13.10 -4.01 -2.98
CA ILE A 81 11.93 -3.83 -3.87
C ILE A 81 12.16 -4.51 -5.23
N LYS A 82 13.30 -4.23 -5.88
CA LYS A 82 13.63 -4.77 -7.21
C LYS A 82 13.74 -6.29 -7.24
N GLU A 83 14.40 -6.89 -6.25
CA GLU A 83 14.67 -8.34 -6.20
C GLU A 83 13.38 -9.17 -6.19
N THR A 84 12.33 -8.67 -5.55
CA THR A 84 11.06 -9.40 -5.39
C THR A 84 10.05 -9.10 -6.47
N THR A 85 10.26 -8.03 -7.25
CA THR A 85 9.48 -7.73 -8.45
C THR A 85 10.10 -8.30 -9.72
N ALA A 86 11.35 -8.78 -9.66
CA ALA A 86 12.08 -9.32 -10.81
C ALA A 86 11.47 -10.63 -11.38
N HIS A 87 10.57 -11.27 -10.66
CA HIS A 87 9.88 -12.51 -11.06
C HIS A 87 8.39 -12.32 -11.39
N MET A 88 7.95 -11.07 -11.58
CA MET A 88 6.58 -10.75 -12.02
C MET A 88 6.48 -10.65 -13.54
#